data_AF-A0A317C1U5-F1
#
_entry.id   AF-A0A317C1U5-F1
#
_cell.length_a   1.000
_cell.length_b   1.000
_cell.length_c   1.000
_cell.angle_alpha   90.00
_cell.angle_beta   90.00
_cell.angle_gamma   90.00
#
_symmetry.space_group_name_H-M   'P 1'
#
loop_
_entity.id
_entity.type
_entity.pdbx_description
1 polymer ?
#
loop_
_entity_poly.entity_id
_entity_poly.type
_entity_poly.pdbx_seq_one_letter_code
_entity_poly.pdbx_strand_id
1 'polypeptide(L)'
;MRSHQITITLQEDVVLSATASTLGGNHSLDYIPGAALLGAAAATLYQQVPAQVAFQLFHSGSVRFGNAYPCEADKPSRPIPLAWHRLRAKAGETRLLNHLLAADDEIKMKQEQLRQGFVSDTGHLLFPKTSYRMKTAIDPKTATAATSQLYGYQALLAGQTFAARLDIDDEISESLELSLVKALSGGLLLGRSRTAQYGQVFCDVEPLPEYQAEGDTSDPHSLLLWLQSDLALQDEYGQPVLLPEARHFGLSGSFQPERSFMRFRSYSPYNSHRHSHDSERQVITQGSVLSFKLDAPLTSEQQEQWKAGIGCYRECGLGQVLVNPPLLNQTVPMPESEPPQQDVLGEAPDHPLATWLLRQNDAGGQRRRVRELAEQCAEELAELYRAARRYAGEQPGVLVGPGRSQWGKVSELAKQYASGGKSDGLFYALFDSNNKQAICAASDVAWQTATGAGQATSFAEWLEKQLKGEKDNPGLLAANLAQIARGVISKQEAMK
;
A
#
# COMPACT_ATOMS: atom_id res chain seq x y z
N MET A 1 26.60 -23.00 -12.93
CA MET A 1 25.69 -22.35 -11.97
C MET A 1 25.22 -23.39 -10.97
N ARG A 2 25.19 -23.06 -9.67
CA ARG A 2 24.64 -23.92 -8.61
C ARG A 2 23.29 -23.38 -8.15
N SER A 3 22.37 -24.26 -7.82
CA SER A 3 21.01 -23.90 -7.39
C SER A 3 20.65 -24.56 -6.06
N HIS A 4 19.92 -23.84 -5.23
CA HIS A 4 19.35 -24.33 -3.98
C HIS A 4 17.85 -24.06 -3.95
N GLN A 5 17.09 -24.96 -3.33
CA GLN A 5 15.70 -24.73 -2.96
C GLN A 5 15.64 -24.22 -1.53
N ILE A 6 14.92 -23.13 -1.32
CA ILE A 6 14.62 -22.57 0.00
C ILE A 6 13.15 -22.87 0.30
N THR A 7 12.90 -23.82 1.20
CA THR A 7 11.56 -24.12 1.70
C THR A 7 11.28 -23.27 2.93
N ILE A 8 10.22 -22.46 2.88
CA ILE A 8 9.87 -21.45 3.87
C ILE A 8 8.54 -21.81 4.52
N THR A 9 8.57 -22.13 5.80
CA THR A 9 7.38 -22.39 6.62
C THR A 9 7.04 -21.15 7.44
N LEU A 10 5.83 -20.64 7.28
CA LEU A 10 5.35 -19.47 8.02
C LEU A 10 5.03 -19.86 9.47
N GLN A 11 5.80 -19.37 10.45
CA GLN A 11 5.54 -19.62 11.87
C GLN A 11 4.55 -18.60 12.45
N GLU A 12 4.59 -17.38 11.93
CA GLU A 12 3.63 -16.31 12.18
C GLU A 12 3.02 -15.82 10.87
N ASP A 13 1.96 -15.01 10.97
CA ASP A 13 1.41 -14.32 9.81
C ASP A 13 2.49 -13.40 9.19
N VAL A 14 2.56 -13.30 7.87
CA VAL A 14 3.57 -12.49 7.18
C VAL A 14 2.93 -11.41 6.33
N VAL A 15 3.26 -10.15 6.61
CA VAL A 15 2.74 -8.97 5.89
C VAL A 15 3.72 -8.57 4.79
N LEU A 16 3.32 -8.72 3.53
CA LEU A 16 4.12 -8.37 2.36
C LEU A 16 3.39 -7.32 1.52
N SER A 17 3.63 -6.03 1.79
CA SER A 17 2.88 -4.96 1.13
C SER A 17 3.00 -5.00 -0.41
N ALA A 18 1.87 -5.10 -1.10
CA ALA A 18 1.81 -5.02 -2.56
C ALA A 18 1.90 -3.59 -3.10
N THR A 19 1.60 -2.59 -2.25
CA THR A 19 1.67 -1.16 -2.60
C THR A 19 2.39 -0.35 -1.52
N ALA A 20 2.88 0.83 -1.90
CA ALA A 20 3.52 1.78 -0.98
C ALA A 20 2.51 2.58 -0.13
N SER A 21 1.21 2.51 -0.44
CA SER A 21 0.19 3.26 0.31
C SER A 21 0.11 2.76 1.75
N THR A 22 -0.03 3.69 2.70
CA THR A 22 -0.40 3.39 4.09
C THR A 22 -1.88 3.70 4.36
N LEU A 23 -2.57 4.31 3.39
CA LEU A 23 -3.99 4.69 3.47
C LEU A 23 -4.82 3.76 2.59
N GLY A 24 -5.90 3.20 3.16
CA GLY A 24 -6.74 2.18 2.51
C GLY A 24 -6.31 0.74 2.85
N GLY A 25 -7.16 -0.23 2.53
CA GLY A 25 -6.90 -1.65 2.80
C GLY A 25 -5.63 -2.11 2.06
N ASN A 26 -4.52 -2.24 2.78
CA ASN A 26 -3.25 -2.64 2.18
C ASN A 26 -3.31 -4.12 1.81
N HIS A 27 -3.35 -4.39 0.51
CA HIS A 27 -3.24 -5.74 -0.02
C HIS A 27 -1.83 -6.29 0.21
N SER A 28 -1.77 -7.55 0.61
CA SER A 28 -0.52 -8.30 0.66
C SER A 28 -0.26 -8.94 -0.69
N LEU A 29 1.01 -9.12 -1.04
CA LEU A 29 1.39 -10.11 -2.03
C LEU A 29 0.93 -11.49 -1.54
N ASP A 30 0.52 -12.31 -2.50
CA ASP A 30 0.16 -13.72 -2.32
C ASP A 30 1.39 -14.65 -2.45
N TYR A 31 2.60 -14.09 -2.50
CA TYR A 31 3.87 -14.82 -2.56
C TYR A 31 4.95 -14.05 -1.81
N ILE A 32 6.08 -14.69 -1.51
CA ILE A 32 7.23 -14.05 -0.87
C ILE A 32 8.17 -13.55 -1.97
N PRO A 33 8.38 -12.23 -2.14
CA PRO A 33 9.27 -11.73 -3.19
C PRO A 33 10.73 -12.06 -2.90
N GLY A 34 11.50 -12.34 -3.94
CA GLY A 34 12.93 -12.63 -3.85
C GLY A 34 13.73 -11.55 -3.10
N ALA A 35 13.37 -10.29 -3.30
CA ALA A 35 13.94 -9.15 -2.56
C ALA A 35 13.80 -9.26 -1.03
N ALA A 36 12.78 -9.96 -0.50
CA ALA A 36 12.64 -10.18 0.93
C ALA A 36 13.70 -11.17 1.45
N LEU A 37 14.02 -12.21 0.68
CA LEU A 37 15.08 -13.18 0.99
C LEU A 37 16.46 -12.54 0.86
N LEU A 38 16.68 -11.77 -0.22
CA LEU A 38 17.88 -10.95 -0.40
C LEU A 38 18.08 -10.05 0.82
N GLY A 39 17.05 -9.30 1.22
CA GLY A 39 17.11 -8.42 2.38
C GLY A 39 17.43 -9.14 3.68
N ALA A 40 16.89 -10.35 3.89
CA ALA A 40 17.18 -11.17 5.07
C ALA A 40 18.64 -11.65 5.10
N ALA A 41 19.16 -12.17 3.99
CA ALA A 41 20.57 -12.57 3.88
C ALA A 41 21.52 -11.37 4.02
N ALA A 42 21.19 -10.26 3.36
CA ALA A 42 21.95 -9.02 3.39
C ALA A 42 22.02 -8.45 4.81
N ALA A 43 20.93 -8.45 5.58
CA ALA A 43 20.92 -7.96 6.96
C ALA A 43 21.97 -8.64 7.86
N THR A 44 22.28 -9.90 7.58
CA THR A 44 23.28 -10.69 8.31
C THR A 44 24.68 -10.49 7.71
N LEU A 45 24.83 -10.67 6.40
CA LEU A 45 26.15 -10.80 5.76
C LEU A 45 26.81 -9.46 5.43
N TYR A 46 26.06 -8.37 5.26
CA TYR A 46 26.65 -7.06 4.94
C TYR A 46 27.68 -6.59 5.97
N GLN A 47 27.48 -6.96 7.24
CA GLN A 47 28.37 -6.58 8.33
C GLN A 47 29.58 -7.53 8.46
N GLN A 48 29.58 -8.64 7.74
CA GLN A 48 30.54 -9.75 7.88
C GLN A 48 31.51 -9.84 6.70
N VAL A 49 31.20 -9.21 5.57
CA VAL A 49 32.01 -9.31 4.34
C VAL A 49 32.46 -7.93 3.85
N PRO A 50 33.59 -7.83 3.12
CA PRO A 50 34.02 -6.59 2.49
C PRO A 50 32.98 -6.06 1.48
N ALA A 51 32.98 -4.73 1.25
CA ALA A 51 32.03 -4.08 0.36
C ALA A 51 32.00 -4.66 -1.08
N GLN A 52 33.16 -5.04 -1.62
CA GLN A 52 33.25 -5.67 -2.94
C GLN A 52 32.55 -7.03 -2.99
N VAL A 53 32.67 -7.83 -1.93
CA VAL A 53 31.99 -9.11 -1.80
C VAL A 53 30.49 -8.89 -1.61
N ALA A 54 30.09 -7.93 -0.77
CA ALA A 54 28.68 -7.58 -0.60
C ALA A 54 28.04 -7.13 -1.94
N PHE A 55 28.76 -6.37 -2.77
CA PHE A 55 28.31 -6.02 -4.11
C PHE A 55 28.09 -7.28 -4.97
N GLN A 56 29.04 -8.20 -4.97
CA GLN A 56 28.96 -9.46 -5.73
C GLN A 56 27.82 -10.38 -5.25
N LEU A 57 27.49 -10.35 -3.96
CA LEU A 57 26.42 -11.20 -3.40
C LEU A 57 25.02 -10.62 -3.57
N PHE A 58 24.88 -9.29 -3.63
CA PHE A 58 23.56 -8.65 -3.49
C PHE A 58 23.20 -7.68 -4.62
N HIS A 59 24.14 -7.32 -5.50
CA HIS A 59 23.94 -6.25 -6.49
C HIS A 59 24.44 -6.59 -7.90
N SER A 60 25.35 -7.56 -8.07
CA SER A 60 25.90 -7.89 -9.40
C SER A 60 24.96 -8.75 -10.26
N GLY A 61 23.99 -9.44 -9.65
CA GLY A 61 23.22 -10.48 -10.32
C GLY A 61 23.87 -11.87 -10.32
N SER A 62 25.07 -12.02 -9.73
CA SER A 62 25.77 -13.32 -9.59
C SER A 62 25.06 -14.27 -8.62
N VAL A 63 24.28 -13.71 -7.70
CA VAL A 63 23.38 -14.43 -6.80
C VAL A 63 21.97 -13.91 -7.03
N ARG A 64 21.03 -14.81 -7.28
CA ARG A 64 19.63 -14.49 -7.60
C ARG A 64 18.70 -15.14 -6.60
N PHE A 65 17.96 -14.31 -5.89
CA PHE A 65 16.99 -14.74 -4.88
C PHE A 65 15.63 -14.80 -5.56
N GLY A 66 15.16 -15.98 -5.93
CA GLY A 66 13.87 -16.17 -6.59
C GLY A 66 12.67 -15.87 -5.68
N ASN A 67 11.52 -15.60 -6.28
CA ASN A 67 10.26 -15.53 -5.54
C ASN A 67 9.91 -16.89 -4.92
N ALA A 68 9.33 -16.87 -3.72
CA ALA A 68 8.79 -18.07 -3.09
C ALA A 68 7.29 -18.20 -3.35
N TYR A 69 6.91 -19.29 -4.01
CA TYR A 69 5.53 -19.62 -4.35
C TYR A 69 5.00 -20.74 -3.46
N PRO A 70 3.67 -20.84 -3.23
CA PRO A 70 3.11 -21.89 -2.37
C PRO A 70 3.47 -23.28 -2.89
N CYS A 71 3.67 -24.23 -1.98
CA CYS A 71 4.04 -25.60 -2.33
C CYS A 71 2.86 -26.56 -2.34
N GLU A 72 2.93 -27.57 -3.20
CA GLU A 72 2.16 -28.82 -3.12
C GLU A 72 3.14 -29.98 -2.94
N ALA A 73 3.10 -30.68 -1.80
CA ALA A 73 4.02 -31.79 -1.50
C ALA A 73 5.51 -31.45 -1.77
N ASP A 74 5.97 -30.32 -1.22
CA ASP A 74 7.34 -29.77 -1.34
C ASP A 74 7.79 -29.39 -2.76
N LYS A 75 6.89 -29.42 -3.74
CA LYS A 75 7.13 -28.90 -5.08
C LYS A 75 6.60 -27.47 -5.20
N PRO A 76 7.42 -26.52 -5.69
CA PRO A 76 6.96 -25.16 -5.94
C PRO A 76 5.87 -25.15 -7.01
N SER A 77 4.84 -24.34 -6.78
CA SER A 77 3.89 -23.96 -7.82
C SER A 77 4.41 -22.77 -8.63
N ARG A 78 3.70 -22.44 -9.71
CA ARG A 78 4.03 -21.38 -10.65
C ARG A 78 2.87 -20.39 -10.78
N PRO A 79 3.10 -19.11 -11.07
CA PRO A 79 2.01 -18.15 -11.27
C PRO A 79 1.10 -18.58 -12.41
N ILE A 80 -0.22 -18.64 -12.21
CA ILE A 80 -1.16 -19.12 -13.25
C ILE A 80 -0.91 -18.38 -14.57
N PRO A 81 -0.80 -19.09 -15.71
CA PRO A 81 -0.65 -18.45 -17.01
C PRO A 81 -1.84 -17.53 -17.33
N LEU A 82 -1.56 -16.30 -17.76
CA LEU A 82 -2.59 -15.34 -18.16
C LEU A 82 -3.34 -15.73 -19.45
N ALA A 83 -2.84 -16.75 -20.16
CA ALA A 83 -3.57 -17.42 -21.24
C ALA A 83 -4.79 -18.20 -20.74
N TRP A 84 -4.85 -18.53 -19.45
CA TRP A 84 -5.92 -19.35 -18.89
C TRP A 84 -7.13 -18.52 -18.48
N HIS A 85 -8.31 -19.02 -18.85
CA HIS A 85 -9.59 -18.38 -18.62
C HIS A 85 -10.58 -19.36 -18.02
N ARG A 86 -11.48 -18.85 -17.18
CA ARG A 86 -12.58 -19.58 -16.58
C ARG A 86 -13.85 -19.33 -17.40
N LEU A 87 -14.39 -20.39 -18.01
CA LEU A 87 -15.69 -20.36 -18.65
C LEU A 87 -16.78 -20.52 -17.59
N ARG A 88 -17.77 -19.63 -17.60
CA ARG A 88 -18.96 -19.75 -16.74
C ARG A 88 -20.07 -20.44 -17.55
N ALA A 89 -20.27 -21.74 -17.37
CA ALA A 89 -21.38 -22.45 -17.99
C ALA A 89 -22.72 -22.14 -17.30
N LYS A 90 -23.84 -22.25 -18.02
CA LYS A 90 -25.19 -22.00 -17.49
C LYS A 90 -25.60 -22.98 -16.38
N ALA A 91 -24.94 -24.12 -16.25
CA ALA A 91 -25.26 -25.20 -15.31
C ALA A 91 -24.36 -25.22 -14.05
N GLY A 92 -23.58 -24.17 -13.79
CA GLY A 92 -22.67 -24.12 -12.65
C GLY A 92 -21.35 -24.89 -12.84
N GLU A 93 -21.21 -25.63 -13.95
CA GLU A 93 -19.94 -26.24 -14.33
C GLU A 93 -18.91 -25.16 -14.69
N THR A 94 -17.77 -25.22 -14.01
CA THR A 94 -16.63 -24.34 -14.24
C THR A 94 -15.58 -25.10 -15.03
N ARG A 95 -15.33 -24.70 -16.28
CA ARG A 95 -14.26 -25.26 -17.12
C ARG A 95 -13.15 -24.24 -17.30
N LEU A 96 -11.90 -24.69 -17.26
CA LEU A 96 -10.75 -23.88 -17.62
C LEU A 96 -10.44 -24.01 -19.10
N LEU A 97 -10.12 -22.88 -19.73
CA LEU A 97 -9.80 -22.76 -21.14
C LEU A 97 -8.40 -22.17 -21.29
N ASN A 98 -7.56 -22.82 -22.09
CA ASN A 98 -6.27 -22.26 -22.48
C ASN A 98 -6.43 -21.54 -23.83
N HIS A 99 -6.37 -20.20 -23.83
CA HIS A 99 -6.56 -19.41 -25.05
C HIS A 99 -5.46 -19.58 -26.09
N LEU A 100 -4.32 -20.21 -25.75
CA LEU A 100 -3.31 -20.58 -26.74
C LEU A 100 -3.78 -21.73 -27.66
N LEU A 101 -4.78 -22.51 -27.22
CA LEU A 101 -5.28 -23.71 -27.89
C LEU A 101 -6.78 -23.64 -28.22
N ALA A 102 -7.50 -22.65 -27.66
CA ALA A 102 -8.94 -22.52 -27.78
C ALA A 102 -9.38 -22.25 -29.22
N ALA A 103 -10.50 -22.84 -29.63
CA ALA A 103 -11.14 -22.49 -30.89
C ALA A 103 -11.88 -21.14 -30.79
N ASP A 104 -12.02 -20.42 -31.90
CA ASP A 104 -12.69 -19.10 -31.95
C ASP A 104 -14.09 -19.09 -31.31
N ASP A 105 -14.83 -20.19 -31.44
CA ASP A 105 -16.19 -20.28 -30.88
C ASP A 105 -16.21 -20.44 -29.36
N GLU A 106 -15.17 -21.01 -28.76
CA GLU A 106 -15.02 -21.08 -27.30
C GLU A 106 -14.66 -19.69 -26.73
N ILE A 107 -13.86 -18.91 -27.46
CA ILE A 107 -13.43 -17.56 -27.05
C ILE A 107 -14.61 -16.57 -27.00
N LYS A 108 -15.64 -16.77 -27.81
CA LYS A 108 -16.86 -15.92 -27.82
C LYS A 108 -17.76 -16.13 -26.61
N MET A 109 -17.57 -17.19 -25.82
CA MET A 109 -18.38 -17.45 -24.63
C MET A 109 -18.02 -16.51 -23.47
N LYS A 110 -18.95 -16.33 -22.52
CA LYS A 110 -18.70 -15.53 -21.31
C LYS A 110 -17.63 -16.21 -20.44
N GLN A 111 -16.53 -15.50 -20.22
CA GLN A 111 -15.37 -16.02 -19.52
C GLN A 111 -14.67 -14.93 -18.70
N GLU A 112 -13.84 -15.38 -17.78
CA GLU A 112 -13.03 -14.53 -16.90
C GLU A 112 -11.58 -15.01 -16.94
N GLN A 113 -10.65 -14.12 -17.27
CA GLN A 113 -9.22 -14.44 -17.22
C GLN A 113 -8.80 -14.78 -15.79
N LEU A 114 -8.04 -15.85 -15.60
CA LEU A 114 -7.43 -16.16 -14.32
C LEU A 114 -6.22 -15.24 -14.11
N ARG A 115 -6.29 -14.40 -13.07
CA ARG A 115 -5.30 -13.33 -12.81
C ARG A 115 -4.59 -13.46 -11.47
N GLN A 116 -4.97 -14.43 -10.65
CA GLN A 116 -4.50 -14.63 -9.29
C GLN A 116 -4.38 -16.12 -9.01
N GLY A 117 -3.47 -16.47 -8.12
CA GLY A 117 -3.18 -17.86 -7.74
C GLY A 117 -2.04 -18.47 -8.53
N PHE A 118 -1.76 -19.71 -8.16
CA PHE A 118 -0.63 -20.50 -8.65
C PHE A 118 -1.11 -21.85 -9.18
N VAL A 119 -0.25 -22.53 -9.92
CA VAL A 119 -0.52 -23.82 -10.53
C VAL A 119 0.65 -24.76 -10.31
N SER A 120 0.39 -25.99 -9.89
CA SER A 120 1.43 -27.03 -9.79
C SER A 120 1.78 -27.62 -11.16
N ASP A 121 2.83 -28.44 -11.24
CA ASP A 121 3.20 -29.12 -12.48
C ASP A 121 2.13 -30.09 -13.01
N THR A 122 1.24 -30.56 -12.14
CA THR A 122 0.09 -31.40 -12.52
C THR A 122 -1.13 -30.59 -12.94
N GLY A 123 -1.06 -29.25 -12.87
CA GLY A 123 -2.15 -28.35 -13.22
C GLY A 123 -3.13 -28.05 -12.09
N HIS A 124 -2.85 -28.47 -10.85
CA HIS A 124 -3.70 -28.13 -9.71
C HIS A 124 -3.57 -26.65 -9.36
N LEU A 125 -4.68 -25.98 -9.06
CA LEU A 125 -4.66 -24.56 -8.67
C LEU A 125 -4.41 -24.43 -7.16
N LEU A 126 -3.51 -23.52 -6.80
CA LEU A 126 -3.17 -23.19 -5.42
C LEU A 126 -3.44 -21.71 -5.15
N PHE A 127 -4.05 -21.45 -4.00
CA PHE A 127 -4.35 -20.11 -3.54
C PHE A 127 -3.93 -19.96 -2.08
N PRO A 128 -2.91 -19.15 -1.79
CA PRO A 128 -2.47 -18.89 -0.43
C PRO A 128 -3.58 -18.28 0.41
N LYS A 129 -3.71 -18.78 1.64
CA LYS A 129 -4.65 -18.26 2.61
C LYS A 129 -4.11 -16.95 3.16
N THR A 130 -4.93 -15.91 3.11
CA THR A 130 -4.64 -14.61 3.71
C THR A 130 -5.64 -14.28 4.80
N SER A 131 -5.26 -13.42 5.74
CA SER A 131 -6.22 -12.75 6.62
C SER A 131 -6.05 -11.24 6.54
N TYR A 132 -7.15 -10.51 6.73
CA TYR A 132 -7.13 -9.06 6.89
C TYR A 132 -7.39 -8.68 8.36
N ARG A 133 -6.50 -7.87 8.94
CA ARG A 133 -6.66 -7.35 10.31
C ARG A 133 -6.55 -5.83 10.34
N MET A 134 -7.46 -5.20 11.08
CA MET A 134 -7.42 -3.77 11.37
C MET A 134 -6.83 -3.52 12.76
N LYS A 135 -5.93 -2.55 12.85
CA LYS A 135 -5.35 -2.06 14.10
C LYS A 135 -5.61 -0.57 14.22
N THR A 136 -5.84 -0.11 15.43
CA THR A 136 -5.84 1.31 15.78
C THR A 136 -4.81 1.55 16.87
N ALA A 137 -4.09 2.67 16.82
CA ALA A 137 -3.26 3.07 17.95
C ALA A 137 -4.17 3.58 19.09
N ILE A 138 -3.80 3.30 20.34
CA ILE A 138 -4.50 3.83 21.52
C ILE A 138 -3.68 5.01 22.04
N ASP A 139 -4.31 6.17 22.21
CA ASP A 139 -3.68 7.31 22.88
C ASP A 139 -3.53 6.98 24.38
N PRO A 140 -2.30 6.90 24.90
CA PRO A 140 -2.06 6.51 26.29
C PRO A 140 -2.58 7.55 27.31
N LYS A 141 -2.83 8.80 26.90
CA LYS A 141 -3.35 9.86 27.78
C LYS A 141 -4.86 9.80 27.93
N THR A 142 -5.57 9.41 26.86
CA THR A 142 -7.04 9.40 26.84
C THR A 142 -7.62 7.99 26.92
N ALA A 143 -6.78 6.95 26.76
CA ALA A 143 -7.19 5.55 26.61
C ALA A 143 -8.23 5.33 25.48
N THR A 144 -8.25 6.23 24.49
CA THR A 144 -9.13 6.16 23.32
C THR A 144 -8.32 5.91 22.05
N ALA A 145 -8.99 5.49 20.97
CA ALA A 145 -8.34 5.36 19.67
C ALA A 145 -7.73 6.70 19.22
N ALA A 146 -6.44 6.66 18.87
CA ALA A 146 -5.71 7.80 18.36
C ALA A 146 -6.23 8.22 16.98
N THR A 147 -6.38 9.53 16.79
CA THR A 147 -6.91 10.11 15.56
C THR A 147 -6.08 9.72 14.34
N SER A 148 -6.75 9.26 13.28
CA SER A 148 -6.13 8.92 11.99
C SER A 148 -5.07 7.81 12.05
N GLN A 149 -5.12 6.95 13.06
CA GLN A 149 -4.19 5.83 13.24
C GLN A 149 -4.86 4.46 13.04
N LEU A 150 -5.91 4.40 12.21
CA LEU A 150 -6.56 3.15 11.81
C LEU A 150 -5.85 2.58 10.57
N TYR A 151 -5.25 1.40 10.69
CA TYR A 151 -4.52 0.75 9.61
C TYR A 151 -4.98 -0.69 9.45
N GLY A 152 -5.18 -1.12 8.20
CA GLY A 152 -5.43 -2.51 7.85
C GLY A 152 -4.19 -3.16 7.24
N TYR A 153 -3.93 -4.41 7.63
CA TYR A 153 -2.93 -5.26 6.99
C TYR A 153 -3.62 -6.54 6.51
N GLN A 154 -3.47 -6.85 5.23
CA GLN A 154 -3.59 -8.22 4.78
C GLN A 154 -2.26 -8.93 5.05
N ALA A 155 -2.30 -10.20 5.45
CA ALA A 155 -1.13 -11.03 5.73
C ALA A 155 -1.33 -12.44 5.18
N LEU A 156 -0.25 -13.08 4.74
CA LEU A 156 -0.21 -14.53 4.53
C LEU A 156 -0.34 -15.21 5.89
N LEU A 157 -1.25 -16.19 6.02
CA LEU A 157 -1.48 -16.89 7.28
C LEU A 157 -0.34 -17.85 7.63
N ALA A 158 -0.04 -17.95 8.93
CA ALA A 158 0.87 -18.95 9.48
C ALA A 158 0.46 -20.40 9.11
N GLY A 159 1.43 -21.31 9.11
CA GLY A 159 1.26 -22.74 8.83
C GLY A 159 1.30 -23.12 7.35
N GLN A 160 1.58 -22.16 6.46
CA GLN A 160 1.74 -22.40 5.03
C GLN A 160 3.22 -22.54 4.65
N THR A 161 3.48 -23.27 3.57
CA THR A 161 4.83 -23.50 3.04
C THR A 161 4.97 -22.91 1.65
N PHE A 162 6.10 -22.26 1.41
CA PHE A 162 6.49 -21.66 0.13
C PHE A 162 7.88 -22.15 -0.27
N ALA A 163 8.17 -22.26 -1.56
CA ALA A 163 9.49 -22.63 -2.06
C ALA A 163 10.02 -21.56 -3.02
N ALA A 164 11.25 -21.11 -2.75
CA ALA A 164 12.02 -20.23 -3.61
C ALA A 164 13.25 -20.94 -4.17
N ARG A 165 13.78 -20.40 -5.25
CA ARG A 165 15.05 -20.82 -5.84
C ARG A 165 16.15 -19.81 -5.50
N LEU A 166 17.34 -20.29 -5.16
CA LEU A 166 18.55 -19.48 -5.01
C LEU A 166 19.58 -19.94 -6.03
N ASP A 167 19.92 -19.07 -6.97
CA ASP A 167 20.89 -19.37 -8.03
C ASP A 167 22.19 -18.61 -7.82
N ILE A 168 23.30 -19.33 -7.86
CA ILE A 168 24.64 -18.84 -7.55
C ILE A 168 25.55 -19.16 -8.73
N ASP A 169 26.12 -18.13 -9.36
CA ASP A 169 27.09 -18.31 -10.44
C ASP A 169 28.38 -18.99 -9.94
N ASP A 170 29.07 -19.65 -10.86
CA ASP A 170 30.26 -20.47 -10.53
C ASP A 170 31.44 -19.62 -10.04
N GLU A 171 31.43 -18.32 -10.32
CA GLU A 171 32.41 -17.35 -9.84
C GLU A 171 32.34 -17.07 -8.33
N ILE A 172 31.22 -17.40 -7.66
CA ILE A 172 31.09 -17.27 -6.22
C ILE A 172 31.81 -18.44 -5.54
N SER A 173 32.67 -18.18 -4.56
CA SER A 173 33.37 -19.27 -3.89
C SER A 173 32.43 -20.14 -3.03
N GLU A 174 32.76 -21.42 -2.87
CA GLU A 174 32.00 -22.36 -2.02
C GLU A 174 31.87 -21.85 -0.58
N SER A 175 32.89 -21.13 -0.07
CA SER A 175 32.82 -20.52 1.27
C SER A 175 31.75 -19.44 1.39
N LEU A 176 31.54 -18.64 0.34
CA LEU A 176 30.52 -17.60 0.30
C LEU A 176 29.13 -18.22 0.10
N GLU A 177 29.03 -19.25 -0.75
CA GLU A 177 27.83 -20.07 -0.89
C GLU A 177 27.38 -20.66 0.45
N LEU A 178 28.29 -21.31 1.20
CA LEU A 178 27.98 -21.84 2.54
C LEU A 178 27.53 -20.74 3.51
N SER A 179 28.11 -19.54 3.39
CA SER A 179 27.71 -18.38 4.22
C SER A 179 26.31 -17.89 3.87
N LEU A 180 25.95 -17.87 2.59
CA LEU A 180 24.59 -17.55 2.11
C LEU A 180 23.57 -18.57 2.59
N VAL A 181 23.85 -19.86 2.38
CA VAL A 181 22.98 -20.96 2.83
C VAL A 181 22.75 -20.84 4.33
N LYS A 182 23.83 -20.70 5.13
CA LYS A 182 23.73 -20.52 6.58
C LYS A 182 22.94 -19.29 6.99
N ALA A 183 23.07 -18.17 6.27
CA ALA A 183 22.31 -16.95 6.55
C ALA A 183 20.82 -17.07 6.22
N LEU A 184 20.44 -18.03 5.37
CA LEU A 184 19.07 -18.28 4.95
C LEU A 184 18.44 -19.49 5.66
N SER A 185 19.21 -20.38 6.27
CA SER A 185 18.71 -21.54 7.00
C SER A 185 18.30 -21.19 8.44
N GLY A 186 17.24 -21.83 8.93
CA GLY A 186 16.72 -21.67 10.29
C GLY A 186 15.68 -20.56 10.42
N GLY A 187 15.61 -19.93 11.60
CA GLY A 187 14.62 -18.90 11.89
C GLY A 187 14.97 -17.56 11.25
N LEU A 188 14.05 -16.99 10.46
CA LEU A 188 14.19 -15.68 9.81
C LEU A 188 12.98 -14.77 10.10
N LEU A 189 13.16 -13.47 9.83
CA LEU A 189 12.10 -12.46 9.90
C LEU A 189 11.85 -11.83 8.52
N LEU A 190 10.71 -12.13 7.92
CA LEU A 190 10.31 -11.60 6.62
C LEU A 190 9.14 -10.59 6.75
N GLY A 191 8.99 -9.72 5.74
CA GLY A 191 7.87 -8.77 5.68
C GLY A 191 7.93 -7.60 6.66
N ARG A 192 6.79 -6.94 6.88
CA ARG A 192 6.64 -5.75 7.75
C ARG A 192 6.16 -6.13 9.15
N SER A 193 6.29 -5.20 10.09
CA SER A 193 5.77 -5.31 11.47
C SER A 193 6.36 -6.48 12.28
N ARG A 194 7.64 -6.80 12.01
CA ARG A 194 8.41 -7.93 12.57
C ARG A 194 8.46 -8.01 14.10
N THR A 195 8.26 -6.89 14.78
CA THR A 195 8.32 -6.78 16.26
C THR A 195 6.95 -6.89 16.93
N ALA A 196 5.89 -7.18 16.17
CA ALA A 196 4.50 -7.12 16.65
C ALA A 196 3.67 -8.35 16.27
N GLN A 197 4.24 -9.56 16.41
CA GLN A 197 3.62 -10.88 16.14
C GLN A 197 3.46 -11.21 14.64
N TYR A 198 4.39 -10.76 13.80
CA TYR A 198 4.39 -11.04 12.37
C TYR A 198 5.79 -11.36 11.87
N GLY A 199 5.86 -12.12 10.79
CA GLY A 199 7.06 -12.24 9.97
C GLY A 199 8.02 -13.35 10.36
N GLN A 200 7.80 -14.05 11.49
CA GLN A 200 8.62 -15.19 11.85
C GLN A 200 8.39 -16.37 10.89
N VAL A 201 9.47 -16.86 10.30
CA VAL A 201 9.48 -18.02 9.40
C VAL A 201 10.62 -18.96 9.75
N PHE A 202 10.48 -20.22 9.35
CA PHE A 202 11.56 -21.20 9.36
C PHE A 202 11.92 -21.57 7.93
N CYS A 203 13.21 -21.55 7.62
CA CYS A 203 13.72 -21.83 6.30
C CYS A 203 14.63 -23.04 6.31
N ASP A 204 14.39 -23.96 5.39
CA ASP A 204 15.26 -25.07 5.07
C ASP A 204 15.86 -24.86 3.69
N VAL A 205 17.15 -25.13 3.53
CA VAL A 205 17.89 -24.83 2.30
C VAL A 205 18.64 -26.07 1.86
N GLU A 206 18.25 -26.60 0.71
CA GLU A 206 18.79 -27.84 0.17
C GLU A 206 19.30 -27.63 -1.26
N PRO A 207 20.37 -28.34 -1.68
CA PRO A 207 20.80 -28.33 -3.08
C PRO A 207 19.67 -28.76 -4.01
N LEU A 208 19.40 -27.94 -5.03
CA LEU A 208 18.41 -28.24 -6.05
C LEU A 208 19.12 -28.83 -7.26
N PRO A 209 18.91 -30.11 -7.61
CA PRO A 209 19.49 -30.69 -8.81
C PRO A 209 18.98 -29.95 -10.05
N GLU A 210 19.81 -29.87 -11.08
CA GLU A 210 19.47 -29.15 -12.30
C GLU A 210 18.22 -29.77 -12.95
N TYR A 211 17.13 -29.01 -12.93
CA TYR A 211 15.86 -29.44 -13.51
C TYR A 211 15.81 -29.04 -14.99
N GLN A 212 15.86 -30.03 -15.87
CA GLN A 212 15.61 -29.88 -17.30
C GLN A 212 14.13 -30.17 -17.59
N ALA A 213 13.29 -29.14 -17.54
CA ALA A 213 12.02 -29.19 -18.26
C ALA A 213 12.14 -28.34 -19.51
N GLU A 214 12.66 -28.93 -20.56
CA GLU A 214 12.43 -28.44 -21.91
C GLU A 214 11.09 -29.01 -22.37
N GLY A 215 10.14 -28.13 -22.70
CA GLY A 215 9.03 -28.57 -23.52
C GLY A 215 9.47 -28.59 -24.97
N ASP A 216 9.37 -29.76 -25.59
CA ASP A 216 9.62 -29.92 -27.01
C ASP A 216 8.55 -29.13 -27.79
N THR A 217 8.98 -28.18 -28.62
CA THR A 217 8.07 -27.51 -29.55
C THR A 217 8.03 -28.28 -30.84
N SER A 218 6.82 -28.61 -31.29
CA SER A 218 6.59 -29.16 -32.63
C SER A 218 7.03 -28.20 -33.75
N ASP A 219 7.10 -26.89 -33.48
CA ASP A 219 7.59 -25.86 -34.41
C ASP A 219 8.81 -25.12 -33.83
N PRO A 220 10.02 -25.30 -34.41
CA PRO A 220 11.24 -24.67 -33.92
C PRO A 220 11.28 -23.15 -34.16
N HIS A 221 10.36 -22.59 -34.96
CA HIS A 221 10.21 -21.15 -35.17
C HIS A 221 9.18 -20.51 -34.24
N SER A 222 8.49 -21.29 -33.41
CA SER A 222 7.51 -20.77 -32.44
C SER A 222 8.12 -20.77 -31.05
N LEU A 223 8.08 -19.63 -30.38
CA LEU A 223 8.55 -19.48 -29.01
C LEU A 223 7.43 -18.96 -28.11
N LEU A 224 7.22 -19.65 -27.00
CA LEU A 224 6.38 -19.22 -25.88
C LEU A 224 7.25 -19.05 -24.64
N LEU A 225 7.21 -17.86 -24.05
CA LEU A 225 7.81 -17.57 -22.76
C LEU A 225 6.72 -17.41 -21.71
N TRP A 226 6.76 -18.21 -20.67
CA TRP A 226 5.89 -18.06 -19.49
C TRP A 226 6.68 -17.40 -18.37
N LEU A 227 6.32 -16.16 -18.04
CA LEU A 227 7.00 -15.40 -17.00
C LEU A 227 6.72 -16.01 -15.63
N GLN A 228 7.76 -16.57 -15.01
CA GLN A 228 7.71 -17.13 -13.67
C GLN A 228 7.89 -16.08 -12.60
N SER A 229 8.42 -14.91 -12.93
CA SER A 229 8.44 -13.73 -12.08
C SER A 229 8.22 -12.47 -12.91
N ASP A 230 8.08 -11.32 -12.25
CA ASP A 230 7.98 -10.05 -12.95
C ASP A 230 9.21 -9.80 -13.83
N LEU A 231 8.99 -9.23 -15.01
CA LEU A 231 10.03 -8.92 -15.98
C LEU A 231 10.17 -7.41 -16.14
N ALA A 232 11.36 -6.89 -15.82
CA ALA A 232 11.73 -5.50 -16.00
C ALA A 232 12.65 -5.37 -17.23
N LEU A 233 12.08 -5.00 -18.37
CA LEU A 233 12.85 -4.72 -19.59
C LEU A 233 13.27 -3.27 -19.65
N GLN A 234 14.40 -3.01 -20.31
CA GLN A 234 14.87 -1.67 -20.63
C GLN A 234 15.29 -1.60 -22.09
N ASP A 235 15.18 -0.40 -22.67
CA ASP A 235 15.77 -0.08 -23.96
C ASP A 235 17.26 0.31 -23.81
N GLU A 236 17.89 0.66 -24.92
CA GLU A 236 19.29 1.10 -24.98
C GLU A 236 19.58 2.41 -24.21
N TYR A 237 18.54 3.15 -23.84
CA TYR A 237 18.62 4.40 -23.05
C TYR A 237 18.24 4.19 -21.58
N GLY A 238 18.00 2.94 -21.15
CA GLY A 238 17.59 2.60 -19.80
C GLY A 238 16.12 2.89 -19.48
N GLN A 239 15.29 3.19 -20.48
CA GLN A 239 13.85 3.42 -20.28
C GLN A 239 13.11 2.09 -20.17
N PRO A 240 12.10 1.98 -19.29
CA PRO A 240 11.30 0.76 -19.17
C PRO A 240 10.57 0.40 -20.48
N VAL A 241 10.60 -0.88 -20.85
CA VAL A 241 9.89 -1.41 -22.02
C VAL A 241 8.73 -2.31 -21.57
N LEU A 242 7.50 -1.92 -21.91
CA LEU A 242 6.29 -2.70 -21.60
C LEU A 242 5.72 -3.44 -22.83
N LEU A 243 6.08 -3.02 -24.04
CA LEU A 243 5.76 -3.77 -25.26
C LEU A 243 7.02 -4.51 -25.72
N PRO A 244 7.14 -5.82 -25.44
CA PRO A 244 8.33 -6.57 -25.77
C PRO A 244 8.51 -6.70 -27.30
N GLU A 245 9.77 -6.82 -27.71
CA GLU A 245 10.19 -7.09 -29.08
C GLU A 245 11.27 -8.16 -29.01
N ALA A 246 11.48 -8.92 -30.09
CA ALA A 246 12.45 -10.01 -30.12
C ALA A 246 13.86 -9.57 -29.66
N ARG A 247 14.29 -8.37 -30.07
CA ARG A 247 15.60 -7.80 -29.69
C ARG A 247 15.82 -7.66 -28.19
N HIS A 248 14.77 -7.41 -27.40
CA HIS A 248 14.87 -7.26 -25.94
C HIS A 248 15.24 -8.59 -25.23
N PHE A 249 15.14 -9.70 -25.95
CA PHE A 249 15.47 -11.05 -25.49
C PHE A 249 16.72 -11.61 -26.20
N GLY A 250 17.39 -10.80 -27.05
CA GLY A 250 18.48 -11.26 -27.90
C GLY A 250 18.03 -12.18 -29.05
N LEU A 251 16.77 -12.04 -29.49
CA LEU A 251 16.17 -12.88 -30.53
C LEU A 251 16.06 -12.14 -31.87
N SER A 252 16.09 -12.90 -32.96
CA SER A 252 15.68 -12.44 -34.30
C SER A 252 14.30 -13.00 -34.62
N GLY A 253 13.36 -12.11 -34.89
CA GLY A 253 11.98 -12.48 -35.18
C GLY A 253 10.99 -11.37 -34.83
N SER A 254 9.73 -11.75 -34.67
CA SER A 254 8.61 -10.83 -34.40
C SER A 254 7.81 -11.26 -33.18
N PHE A 255 7.45 -10.29 -32.34
CA PHE A 255 6.49 -10.49 -31.25
C PHE A 255 5.09 -10.75 -31.84
N GLN A 256 4.32 -11.62 -31.19
CA GLN A 256 2.96 -12.03 -31.61
C GLN A 256 1.94 -11.57 -30.55
N PRO A 257 1.45 -10.31 -30.63
CA PRO A 257 0.50 -9.76 -29.65
C PRO A 257 -0.75 -10.61 -29.42
N GLU A 258 -1.26 -11.23 -30.48
CA GLU A 258 -2.52 -11.97 -30.57
C GLU A 258 -2.43 -13.32 -29.85
N ARG A 259 -1.20 -13.82 -29.65
CA ARG A 259 -0.88 -15.03 -28.90
C ARG A 259 -0.20 -14.71 -27.56
N SER A 260 -0.17 -13.45 -27.16
CA SER A 260 0.49 -12.98 -25.95
C SER A 260 -0.53 -12.45 -24.94
N PHE A 261 -0.36 -12.83 -23.68
CA PHE A 261 -1.25 -12.48 -22.59
C PHE A 261 -0.44 -11.77 -21.52
N MET A 262 -0.55 -10.44 -21.47
CA MET A 262 0.30 -9.60 -20.63
C MET A 262 -0.51 -8.79 -19.64
N ARG A 263 0.08 -8.56 -18.48
CA ARG A 263 -0.34 -7.53 -17.54
C ARG A 263 0.87 -6.74 -17.10
N PHE A 264 0.63 -5.53 -16.62
CA PHE A 264 1.65 -4.61 -16.20
C PHE A 264 1.36 -4.11 -14.80
N ARG A 265 2.40 -3.74 -14.07
CA ARG A 265 2.27 -2.98 -12.83
C ARG A 265 3.45 -2.05 -12.64
N SER A 266 3.24 -1.04 -11.80
CA SER A 266 4.27 -0.15 -11.31
C SER A 266 4.35 -0.26 -9.80
N TYR A 267 5.56 -0.38 -9.25
CA TYR A 267 5.76 -0.39 -7.82
C TYR A 267 7.15 0.14 -7.45
N SER A 268 7.26 0.70 -6.26
CA SER A 268 8.53 1.19 -5.71
C SER A 268 8.92 0.32 -4.50
N PRO A 269 9.95 -0.55 -4.63
CA PRO A 269 10.42 -1.36 -3.50
C PRO A 269 10.83 -0.48 -2.32
N TYR A 270 10.65 -0.97 -1.10
CA TYR A 270 11.14 -0.26 0.09
C TYR A 270 12.50 -0.80 0.51
N ASN A 271 13.48 0.08 0.69
CA ASN A 271 14.80 -0.27 1.17
C ASN A 271 14.90 0.04 2.67
N SER A 272 14.99 -1.01 3.49
CA SER A 272 15.03 -0.87 4.95
C SER A 272 16.30 -0.24 5.49
N HIS A 273 17.42 -0.30 4.75
CA HIS A 273 18.67 0.34 5.17
C HIS A 273 18.63 1.85 4.95
N ARG A 274 18.06 2.30 3.81
CA ARG A 274 17.89 3.72 3.49
C ARG A 274 16.65 4.36 4.10
N HIS A 275 15.76 3.53 4.65
CA HIS A 275 14.45 3.93 5.15
C HIS A 275 13.60 4.67 4.11
N SER A 276 13.79 4.37 2.82
CA SER A 276 13.13 5.03 1.71
C SER A 276 12.69 4.04 0.64
N HIS A 277 11.81 4.47 -0.25
CA HIS A 277 11.54 3.74 -1.47
C HIS A 277 12.70 3.88 -2.47
N ASP A 278 12.92 2.81 -3.23
CA ASP A 278 13.80 2.80 -4.40
C ASP A 278 13.04 3.35 -5.62
N SER A 279 13.76 3.49 -6.74
CA SER A 279 13.16 3.89 -8.01
C SER A 279 11.99 2.98 -8.39
N GLU A 280 10.94 3.60 -8.94
CA GLU A 280 9.78 2.87 -9.45
C GLU A 280 10.22 1.88 -10.53
N ARG A 281 9.69 0.66 -10.45
CA ARG A 281 9.85 -0.38 -11.45
C ARG A 281 8.54 -0.52 -12.21
N GLN A 282 8.61 -0.37 -13.53
CA GLN A 282 7.51 -0.71 -14.44
C GLN A 282 7.83 -2.08 -15.05
N VAL A 283 6.94 -3.03 -14.86
CA VAL A 283 7.21 -4.44 -15.17
C VAL A 283 6.05 -5.11 -15.88
N ILE A 284 6.38 -6.10 -16.70
CA ILE A 284 5.42 -7.11 -17.18
C ILE A 284 5.28 -8.14 -16.06
N THR A 285 4.05 -8.39 -15.59
CA THR A 285 3.85 -9.19 -14.38
C THR A 285 4.09 -10.67 -14.62
N GLN A 286 4.50 -11.37 -13.58
CA GLN A 286 4.50 -12.83 -13.52
C GLN A 286 3.15 -13.43 -13.98
N GLY A 287 3.19 -14.64 -14.53
CA GLY A 287 2.04 -15.29 -15.17
C GLY A 287 1.81 -14.85 -16.62
N SER A 288 2.40 -13.74 -17.07
CA SER A 288 2.29 -13.32 -18.48
C SER A 288 2.89 -14.37 -19.41
N VAL A 289 2.28 -14.51 -20.59
CA VAL A 289 2.76 -15.38 -21.67
C VAL A 289 3.12 -14.52 -22.85
N LEU A 290 4.37 -14.62 -23.32
CA LEU A 290 4.88 -13.88 -24.46
C LEU A 290 5.12 -14.85 -25.62
N SER A 291 4.59 -14.53 -26.80
CA SER A 291 4.76 -15.35 -28.00
C SER A 291 5.61 -14.63 -29.03
N PHE A 292 6.54 -15.35 -29.64
CA PHE A 292 7.38 -14.86 -30.73
C PHE A 292 7.37 -15.85 -31.89
N LYS A 293 7.42 -15.30 -33.10
CA LYS A 293 7.78 -16.03 -34.31
C LYS A 293 9.23 -15.73 -34.64
N LEU A 294 10.08 -16.73 -34.56
CA LEU A 294 11.53 -16.61 -34.73
C LEU A 294 11.93 -16.77 -36.20
N ASP A 295 12.92 -15.99 -36.63
CA ASP A 295 13.52 -16.13 -37.96
C ASP A 295 14.43 -17.37 -38.02
N ALA A 296 15.02 -17.74 -36.88
CA ALA A 296 15.84 -18.94 -36.70
C ALA A 296 15.53 -19.60 -35.34
N PRO A 297 15.71 -20.93 -35.22
CA PRO A 297 15.49 -21.62 -33.95
C PRO A 297 16.36 -21.08 -32.81
N LEU A 298 15.89 -21.27 -31.58
CA LEU A 298 16.61 -20.85 -30.38
C LEU A 298 17.93 -21.64 -30.27
N THR A 299 19.03 -20.92 -30.00
CA THR A 299 20.34 -21.54 -29.79
C THR A 299 20.49 -22.02 -28.34
N SER A 300 21.32 -23.05 -28.13
CA SER A 300 21.64 -23.53 -26.77
C SER A 300 22.30 -22.46 -25.91
N GLU A 301 23.07 -21.54 -26.51
CA GLU A 301 23.67 -20.41 -25.80
C GLU A 301 22.60 -19.45 -25.27
N GLN A 302 21.58 -19.11 -26.06
CA GLN A 302 20.47 -18.27 -25.61
C GLN A 302 19.67 -18.94 -24.48
N GLN A 303 19.41 -20.25 -24.61
CA GLN A 303 18.74 -21.02 -23.55
C GLN A 303 19.52 -20.98 -22.24
N GLU A 304 20.84 -21.16 -22.32
CA GLU A 304 21.72 -21.12 -21.14
C GLU A 304 21.74 -19.72 -20.51
N GLN A 305 21.85 -18.66 -21.33
CA GLN A 305 21.80 -17.28 -20.85
C GLN A 305 20.49 -16.95 -20.12
N TRP A 306 19.36 -17.52 -20.56
CA TRP A 306 18.07 -17.26 -19.93
C TRP A 306 17.86 -18.03 -18.62
N LYS A 307 18.63 -19.09 -18.33
CA LYS A 307 18.63 -19.71 -17.00
C LYS A 307 19.00 -18.70 -15.91
N ALA A 308 19.82 -17.70 -16.25
CA ALA A 308 20.19 -16.60 -15.36
C ALA A 308 19.07 -15.57 -15.13
N GLY A 309 17.96 -15.67 -15.87
CA GLY A 309 16.89 -14.68 -15.93
C GLY A 309 17.15 -13.54 -16.92
N ILE A 310 16.08 -12.88 -17.34
CA ILE A 310 16.04 -11.85 -18.39
C ILE A 310 15.74 -10.48 -17.78
N GLY A 311 16.38 -9.43 -18.29
CA GLY A 311 16.12 -8.05 -17.88
C GLY A 311 16.79 -7.65 -16.56
N CYS A 312 16.22 -6.63 -15.92
CA CYS A 312 16.79 -5.99 -14.72
C CYS A 312 16.31 -6.62 -13.41
N TYR A 313 17.06 -6.36 -12.33
CA TYR A 313 16.73 -6.75 -10.95
C TYR A 313 16.65 -8.26 -10.71
N ARG A 314 17.47 -9.03 -11.41
CA ARG A 314 17.50 -10.51 -11.32
C ARG A 314 17.91 -10.97 -9.93
N GLU A 315 18.81 -10.24 -9.29
CA GLU A 315 19.20 -10.45 -7.90
C GLU A 315 17.99 -10.36 -6.95
N CYS A 316 17.01 -9.51 -7.26
CA CYS A 316 15.77 -9.36 -6.50
C CYS A 316 14.68 -10.40 -6.86
N GLY A 317 14.96 -11.35 -7.75
CA GLY A 317 14.04 -12.41 -8.16
C GLY A 317 13.21 -12.12 -9.41
N LEU A 318 13.52 -11.06 -10.16
CA LEU A 318 12.85 -10.74 -11.42
C LEU A 318 13.47 -11.51 -12.60
N GLY A 319 12.72 -11.58 -13.70
CA GLY A 319 13.22 -12.06 -14.98
C GLY A 319 13.21 -13.57 -15.19
N GLN A 320 12.62 -14.35 -14.28
CA GLN A 320 12.56 -15.81 -14.42
C GLN A 320 11.51 -16.18 -15.47
N VAL A 321 11.88 -17.08 -16.40
CA VAL A 321 11.01 -17.50 -17.50
C VAL A 321 11.09 -19.01 -17.71
N LEU A 322 10.01 -19.60 -18.18
CA LEU A 322 10.03 -20.93 -18.78
C LEU A 322 9.86 -20.84 -20.28
N VAL A 323 10.67 -21.63 -20.99
CA VAL A 323 10.66 -21.74 -22.44
C VAL A 323 9.80 -22.91 -22.84
N ASN A 324 8.79 -22.63 -23.67
CA ASN A 324 7.88 -23.63 -24.24
C ASN A 324 7.32 -24.65 -23.23
N PRO A 325 6.88 -24.23 -22.04
CA PRO A 325 6.50 -25.15 -20.97
C PRO A 325 5.35 -26.08 -21.41
N PRO A 326 5.43 -27.40 -21.14
CA PRO A 326 4.38 -28.36 -21.55
C PRO A 326 2.98 -27.98 -21.11
N LEU A 327 2.85 -27.34 -19.93
CA LEU A 327 1.59 -26.90 -19.36
C LEU A 327 0.82 -25.89 -20.24
N LEU A 328 1.52 -25.15 -21.11
CA LEU A 328 0.89 -24.22 -22.07
C LEU A 328 0.46 -24.89 -23.37
N ASN A 329 0.97 -26.09 -23.67
CA ASN A 329 0.69 -26.84 -24.89
C ASN A 329 -0.37 -27.94 -24.70
N GLN A 330 -0.99 -28.00 -23.52
CA GLN A 330 -2.07 -28.94 -23.21
C GLN A 330 -3.35 -28.23 -22.76
N THR A 331 -4.47 -28.94 -22.88
CA THR A 331 -5.74 -28.51 -22.28
C THR A 331 -5.58 -28.43 -20.76
N VAL A 332 -6.16 -27.40 -20.16
CA VAL A 332 -6.06 -27.18 -18.71
C VAL A 332 -6.73 -28.35 -17.98
N PRO A 333 -6.04 -29.03 -17.04
CA PRO A 333 -6.67 -30.02 -16.19
C PRO A 333 -7.84 -29.42 -15.40
N MET A 334 -8.90 -30.19 -15.18
CA MET A 334 -10.09 -29.71 -14.46
C MET A 334 -9.73 -29.43 -13.00
N PRO A 335 -10.06 -28.25 -12.44
CA PRO A 335 -9.63 -27.88 -11.10
C PRO A 335 -10.42 -28.61 -10.02
N GLU A 336 -9.74 -29.04 -8.95
CA GLU A 336 -10.36 -29.48 -7.69
C GLU A 336 -10.55 -28.33 -6.67
N SER A 337 -9.99 -27.15 -6.94
CA SER A 337 -9.95 -26.03 -6.00
C SER A 337 -10.57 -24.74 -6.56
N GLU A 338 -11.46 -24.13 -5.77
CA GLU A 338 -11.95 -22.78 -6.01
C GLU A 338 -11.05 -21.75 -5.32
N PRO A 339 -10.89 -20.54 -5.90
CA PRO A 339 -10.19 -19.46 -5.23
C PRO A 339 -10.90 -19.14 -3.91
N PRO A 340 -10.16 -18.94 -2.80
CA PRO A 340 -10.75 -18.50 -1.55
C PRO A 340 -11.48 -17.18 -1.78
N GLN A 341 -12.63 -17.02 -1.13
CA GLN A 341 -13.26 -15.69 -1.03
C GLN A 341 -12.22 -14.76 -0.40
N GLN A 342 -11.88 -13.67 -1.10
CA GLN A 342 -11.07 -12.62 -0.51
C GLN A 342 -11.80 -12.11 0.74
N ASP A 343 -11.07 -11.92 1.83
CA ASP A 343 -11.53 -11.16 3.00
C ASP A 343 -11.72 -9.69 2.57
N VAL A 344 -12.81 -9.41 1.86
CA VAL A 344 -13.29 -8.06 1.63
C VAL A 344 -13.88 -7.58 2.96
N LEU A 345 -13.67 -6.31 3.31
CA LEU A 345 -14.44 -5.67 4.37
C LEU A 345 -15.93 -5.95 4.10
N GLY A 346 -16.52 -6.81 4.92
CA GLY A 346 -17.94 -7.15 4.80
C GLY A 346 -18.80 -5.88 4.87
N GLU A 347 -19.98 -5.93 4.28
CA GLU A 347 -20.96 -4.86 4.48
C GLU A 347 -21.17 -4.64 5.98
N ALA A 348 -21.31 -3.38 6.37
CA ALA A 348 -21.51 -3.02 7.78
C ALA A 348 -22.69 -3.85 8.32
N PRO A 349 -22.52 -4.58 9.42
CA PRO A 349 -23.57 -5.46 9.91
C PRO A 349 -24.84 -4.63 10.18
N ASP A 350 -26.00 -5.14 9.73
CA ASP A 350 -27.30 -4.54 10.02
C ASP A 350 -27.64 -4.76 11.51
N HIS A 351 -26.98 -3.97 12.35
CA HIS A 351 -27.04 -4.08 13.79
C HIS A 351 -27.23 -2.68 14.39
N PRO A 352 -28.15 -2.51 15.37
CA PRO A 352 -28.43 -1.21 15.99
C PRO A 352 -27.17 -0.50 16.52
N LEU A 353 -26.20 -1.24 17.05
CA LEU A 353 -24.91 -0.70 17.49
C LEU A 353 -24.06 -0.17 16.33
N ALA A 354 -24.02 -0.87 15.19
CA ALA A 354 -23.27 -0.43 14.02
C ALA A 354 -23.89 0.86 13.45
N THR A 355 -25.21 0.91 13.33
CA THR A 355 -25.95 2.12 12.93
C THR A 355 -25.73 3.28 13.90
N TRP A 356 -25.70 3.01 15.20
CA TRP A 356 -25.40 4.00 16.23
C TRP A 356 -23.95 4.51 16.17
N LEU A 357 -22.98 3.62 15.98
CA LEU A 357 -21.55 3.97 15.83
C LEU A 357 -21.30 4.81 14.57
N LEU A 358 -21.92 4.45 13.44
CA LEU A 358 -21.82 5.21 12.19
C LEU A 358 -22.40 6.63 12.36
N ARG A 359 -23.58 6.75 12.99
CA ARG A 359 -24.17 8.06 13.33
C ARG A 359 -23.30 8.87 14.30
N GLN A 360 -22.60 8.22 15.23
CA GLN A 360 -21.65 8.89 16.12
C GLN A 360 -20.39 9.36 15.39
N ASN A 361 -19.92 8.62 14.38
CA ASN A 361 -18.74 9.01 13.61
C ASN A 361 -19.01 10.28 12.78
N ASP A 362 -20.18 10.40 12.18
CA ASP A 362 -20.61 11.60 11.45
C ASP A 362 -20.72 12.83 12.38
N ALA A 363 -21.31 12.65 13.57
CA ALA A 363 -21.39 13.70 14.58
C ALA A 363 -20.01 14.06 15.20
N GLY A 364 -19.10 13.08 15.29
CA GLY A 364 -17.74 13.24 15.80
C GLY A 364 -16.82 13.98 14.84
N GLY A 365 -16.92 13.69 13.54
CA GLY A 365 -16.16 14.36 12.48
C GLY A 365 -16.46 15.86 12.41
N GLN A 366 -17.74 16.25 12.44
CA GLN A 366 -18.14 17.65 12.45
C GLN A 366 -17.64 18.38 13.71
N ARG A 367 -17.83 17.78 14.89
CA ARG A 367 -17.37 18.37 16.17
C ARG A 367 -15.86 18.56 16.20
N ARG A 368 -15.11 17.62 15.63
CA ARG A 368 -13.64 17.68 15.54
C ARG A 368 -13.18 18.79 14.60
N ARG A 369 -13.72 18.85 13.38
CA ARG A 369 -13.42 19.91 12.39
C ARG A 369 -13.65 21.31 12.97
N VAL A 370 -14.80 21.51 13.62
CA VAL A 370 -15.15 22.82 14.20
C VAL A 370 -14.21 23.21 15.34
N ARG A 371 -13.73 22.24 16.12
CA ARG A 371 -12.73 22.48 17.16
C ARG A 371 -11.38 22.88 16.58
N GLU A 372 -10.92 22.20 15.52
CA GLU A 372 -9.66 22.53 14.84
C GLU A 372 -9.70 23.94 14.24
N LEU A 373 -10.81 24.33 13.61
CA LEU A 373 -11.03 25.69 13.12
C LEU A 373 -10.95 26.72 14.27
N ALA A 374 -11.55 26.42 15.42
CA ALA A 374 -11.48 27.29 16.58
C ALA A 374 -10.06 27.42 17.15
N GLU A 375 -9.28 26.33 17.14
CA GLU A 375 -7.88 26.31 17.58
C GLU A 375 -6.98 27.12 16.62
N GLN A 376 -7.21 27.07 15.31
CA GLN A 376 -6.53 27.93 14.33
C GLN A 376 -6.81 29.42 14.57
N CYS A 377 -8.05 29.76 14.95
CA CYS A 377 -8.43 31.13 15.30
C CYS A 377 -7.78 31.64 16.60
N ALA A 378 -7.19 30.77 17.43
CA ALA A 378 -6.62 31.17 18.71
C ALA A 378 -5.45 32.15 18.56
N GLU A 379 -4.61 31.92 17.56
CA GLU A 379 -3.43 32.74 17.29
C GLU A 379 -3.83 34.10 16.70
N GLU A 380 -4.80 34.10 15.79
CA GLU A 380 -5.42 35.33 15.27
C GLU A 380 -6.05 36.17 16.37
N LEU A 381 -6.81 35.55 17.27
CA LEU A 381 -7.43 36.25 18.40
C LEU A 381 -6.37 36.81 19.36
N ALA A 382 -5.28 36.06 19.60
CA ALA A 382 -4.18 36.54 20.42
C ALA A 382 -3.43 37.73 19.78
N GLU A 383 -3.29 37.74 18.46
CA GLU A 383 -2.79 38.92 17.72
C GLU A 383 -3.78 40.09 17.81
N LEU A 384 -5.08 39.84 17.74
CA LEU A 384 -6.11 40.87 17.84
C LEU A 384 -6.06 41.61 19.18
N TYR A 385 -5.93 40.89 20.30
CA TYR A 385 -5.72 41.49 21.61
C TYR A 385 -4.41 42.28 21.71
N ARG A 386 -3.31 41.78 21.12
CA ARG A 386 -2.02 42.49 21.10
C ARG A 386 -2.07 43.75 20.24
N ALA A 387 -2.79 43.71 19.12
CA ALA A 387 -2.98 44.85 18.23
C ALA A 387 -3.84 45.92 18.91
N ALA A 388 -4.98 45.54 19.51
CA ALA A 388 -5.86 46.45 20.24
C ALA A 388 -5.13 47.15 21.40
N ARG A 389 -4.32 46.41 22.15
CA ARG A 389 -3.48 46.98 23.22
C ARG A 389 -2.48 48.02 22.70
N ARG A 390 -1.77 47.69 21.61
CA ARG A 390 -0.83 48.63 20.97
C ARG A 390 -1.54 49.88 20.46
N TYR A 391 -2.72 49.72 19.86
CA TYR A 391 -3.53 50.81 19.34
C TYR A 391 -4.05 51.74 20.45
N ALA A 392 -4.43 51.18 21.59
CA ALA A 392 -4.85 51.95 22.77
C ALA A 392 -3.69 52.58 23.57
N GLY A 393 -2.43 52.22 23.27
CA GLY A 393 -1.25 52.72 23.99
C GLY A 393 -1.10 52.14 25.40
N GLU A 394 -1.65 50.95 25.65
CA GLU A 394 -1.71 50.32 26.97
C GLU A 394 -0.50 49.41 27.27
N GLN A 395 -0.18 49.23 28.55
CA GLN A 395 0.94 48.39 28.99
C GLN A 395 0.66 46.89 28.80
N PRO A 396 1.71 46.04 28.68
CA PRO A 396 1.57 44.58 28.77
C PRO A 396 0.77 44.16 30.01
N GLY A 397 -0.07 43.13 29.88
CA GLY A 397 -0.91 42.64 30.98
C GLY A 397 -2.27 43.33 31.10
N VAL A 398 -2.45 44.54 30.56
CA VAL A 398 -3.76 45.23 30.53
C VAL A 398 -4.63 44.61 29.43
N LEU A 399 -5.86 44.22 29.79
CA LEU A 399 -6.82 43.66 28.84
C LEU A 399 -7.54 44.79 28.09
N VAL A 400 -7.41 44.80 26.76
CA VAL A 400 -8.06 45.77 25.87
C VAL A 400 -8.94 44.99 24.88
N GLY A 401 -10.25 45.02 25.10
CA GLY A 401 -11.25 44.22 24.36
C GLY A 401 -12.15 43.38 25.28
N PRO A 402 -12.89 42.40 24.74
CA PRO A 402 -13.89 41.66 25.49
C PRO A 402 -13.28 40.75 26.57
N GLY A 403 -13.88 40.75 27.75
CA GLY A 403 -13.42 40.00 28.93
C GLY A 403 -13.90 38.54 28.98
N ARG A 404 -13.37 37.78 29.95
CA ARG A 404 -13.75 36.37 30.17
C ARG A 404 -15.26 36.19 30.38
N SER A 405 -15.91 37.14 31.05
CA SER A 405 -17.36 37.14 31.30
C SER A 405 -18.17 37.38 30.02
N GLN A 406 -17.71 38.26 29.12
CA GLN A 406 -18.34 38.51 27.83
C GLN A 406 -18.26 37.29 26.92
N TRP A 407 -17.09 36.64 26.84
CA TRP A 407 -16.96 35.34 26.18
C TRP A 407 -17.77 34.24 26.86
N GLY A 408 -17.94 34.30 28.18
CA GLY A 408 -18.85 33.43 28.92
C GLY A 408 -20.30 33.53 28.43
N LYS A 409 -20.79 34.75 28.18
CA LYS A 409 -22.13 34.99 27.62
C LYS A 409 -22.24 34.45 26.20
N VAL A 410 -21.23 34.67 25.34
CA VAL A 410 -21.18 34.09 23.99
C VAL A 410 -21.25 32.57 24.05
N SER A 411 -20.47 31.93 24.94
CA SER A 411 -20.46 30.49 25.11
C SER A 411 -21.83 29.93 25.50
N GLU A 412 -22.52 30.59 26.44
CA GLU A 412 -23.81 30.12 26.93
C GLU A 412 -24.91 30.23 25.88
N LEU A 413 -24.94 31.35 25.15
CA LEU A 413 -25.83 31.51 24.00
C LEU A 413 -25.51 30.49 22.91
N ALA A 414 -24.24 30.35 22.54
CA ALA A 414 -23.80 29.48 21.45
C ALA A 414 -24.15 28.00 21.67
N LYS A 415 -24.12 27.51 22.92
CA LYS A 415 -24.55 26.14 23.26
C LYS A 415 -25.99 25.84 22.87
N GLN A 416 -26.88 26.84 22.91
CA GLN A 416 -28.29 26.68 22.53
C GLN A 416 -28.45 26.43 21.02
N TYR A 417 -27.51 26.91 20.22
CA TYR A 417 -27.50 26.78 18.76
C TYR A 417 -26.57 25.67 18.26
N ALA A 418 -25.65 25.17 19.10
CA ALA A 418 -24.67 24.14 18.75
C ALA A 418 -25.27 22.78 18.38
N SER A 419 -26.52 22.49 18.79
CA SER A 419 -27.23 21.23 18.51
C SER A 419 -28.02 21.24 17.18
N GLY A 420 -27.81 22.24 16.31
CA GLY A 420 -28.48 22.34 15.01
C GLY A 420 -29.59 23.40 14.93
N GLY A 421 -29.48 24.49 15.69
CA GLY A 421 -30.44 25.60 15.63
C GLY A 421 -30.28 26.46 14.37
N LYS A 422 -31.34 27.18 13.96
CA LYS A 422 -31.31 28.14 12.84
C LYS A 422 -30.20 29.19 13.07
N SER A 423 -29.21 29.22 12.18
CA SER A 423 -28.05 30.13 12.22
C SER A 423 -28.47 31.60 12.33
N ASP A 424 -29.57 31.99 11.69
CA ASP A 424 -30.07 33.36 11.70
C ASP A 424 -30.40 33.86 13.12
N GLY A 425 -30.90 32.97 14.00
CA GLY A 425 -31.18 33.31 15.40
C GLY A 425 -29.92 33.57 16.22
N LEU A 426 -28.82 32.89 15.89
CA LEU A 426 -27.52 33.12 16.53
C LEU A 426 -26.95 34.49 16.14
N PHE A 427 -26.96 34.83 14.84
CA PHE A 427 -26.48 36.14 14.38
C PHE A 427 -27.33 37.28 14.93
N TYR A 428 -28.66 37.10 14.99
CA TYR A 428 -29.57 38.06 15.62
C TYR A 428 -29.26 38.29 17.11
N ALA A 429 -28.95 37.22 17.85
CA ALA A 429 -28.65 37.30 19.27
C ALA A 429 -27.22 37.78 19.58
N LEU A 430 -26.27 37.63 18.65
CA LEU A 430 -24.89 38.07 18.84
C LEU A 430 -24.63 39.49 18.33
N PHE A 431 -25.14 39.89 17.15
CA PHE A 431 -24.64 41.07 16.43
C PHE A 431 -25.71 42.08 15.99
N ASP A 432 -26.99 41.73 15.95
CA ASP A 432 -28.02 42.58 15.34
C ASP A 432 -28.21 43.92 16.07
N SER A 433 -28.11 45.03 15.33
CA SER A 433 -28.19 46.39 15.85
C SER A 433 -29.57 46.78 16.37
N ASN A 434 -30.63 46.10 15.93
CA ASN A 434 -32.00 46.30 16.42
C ASN A 434 -32.26 45.52 17.71
N ASN A 435 -31.41 44.54 18.03
CA ASN A 435 -31.49 43.77 19.25
C ASN A 435 -30.70 44.46 20.38
N LYS A 436 -31.40 45.20 21.24
CA LYS A 436 -30.81 45.86 22.42
C LYS A 436 -30.16 44.90 23.43
N GLN A 437 -30.40 43.59 23.31
CA GLN A 437 -29.81 42.55 24.14
C GLN A 437 -28.67 41.78 23.43
N ALA A 438 -28.26 42.20 22.23
CA ALA A 438 -27.19 41.53 21.50
C ALA A 438 -25.87 41.57 22.30
N ILE A 439 -25.18 40.42 22.37
CA ILE A 439 -23.99 40.27 23.22
C ILE A 439 -22.80 41.09 22.69
N CYS A 440 -22.68 41.20 21.37
CA CYS A 440 -21.62 41.93 20.67
C CYS A 440 -22.17 43.19 19.99
N ALA A 441 -23.16 43.85 20.62
CA ALA A 441 -23.83 45.01 20.05
C ALA A 441 -22.86 46.16 19.72
N ALA A 442 -23.27 47.02 18.77
CA ALA A 442 -22.53 48.23 18.41
C ALA A 442 -22.36 49.22 19.59
N SER A 443 -23.18 49.09 20.64
CA SER A 443 -23.06 49.89 21.86
C SER A 443 -22.08 49.32 22.90
N ASP A 444 -21.61 48.08 22.76
CA ASP A 444 -20.66 47.48 23.72
C ASP A 444 -19.22 47.88 23.36
N VAL A 445 -18.65 48.76 24.18
CA VAL A 445 -17.32 49.34 23.99
C VAL A 445 -16.23 48.27 23.88
N ALA A 446 -16.34 47.15 24.61
CA ALA A 446 -15.31 46.12 24.60
C ALA A 446 -15.31 45.33 23.29
N TRP A 447 -16.49 45.01 22.76
CA TRP A 447 -16.61 44.30 21.47
C TRP A 447 -16.29 45.20 20.28
N GLN A 448 -16.56 46.51 20.40
CA GLN A 448 -16.27 47.52 19.38
C GLN A 448 -14.89 48.17 19.53
N THR A 449 -14.03 47.63 20.40
CA THR A 449 -12.69 48.16 20.61
C THR A 449 -11.87 48.11 19.31
N ALA A 450 -11.34 49.26 18.91
CA ALA A 450 -10.53 49.38 17.71
C ALA A 450 -9.22 48.60 17.86
N THR A 451 -8.96 47.69 16.93
CA THR A 451 -7.81 46.77 17.03
C THR A 451 -6.57 47.28 16.29
N GLY A 452 -6.74 48.20 15.33
CA GLY A 452 -5.65 48.67 14.46
C GLY A 452 -5.09 47.60 13.50
N ALA A 453 -5.69 46.40 13.45
CA ALA A 453 -5.31 45.32 12.54
C ALA A 453 -6.09 45.42 11.22
N GLY A 454 -5.39 45.67 10.11
CA GLY A 454 -5.96 46.14 8.83
C GLY A 454 -7.01 45.27 8.10
N GLN A 455 -7.51 44.17 8.67
CA GLN A 455 -8.60 43.37 8.09
C GLN A 455 -9.87 43.21 8.96
N ALA A 456 -9.84 43.56 10.25
CA ALA A 456 -11.02 43.57 11.11
C ALA A 456 -10.90 44.73 12.09
N THR A 457 -11.84 45.67 12.06
CA THR A 457 -11.71 46.92 12.83
C THR A 457 -12.05 46.73 14.30
N SER A 458 -12.81 45.68 14.65
CA SER A 458 -13.19 45.34 16.03
C SER A 458 -13.24 43.82 16.33
N PHE A 459 -13.39 43.45 17.60
CA PHE A 459 -13.58 42.04 18.02
C PHE A 459 -14.92 41.46 17.56
N ALA A 460 -15.97 42.29 17.51
CA ALA A 460 -17.27 41.89 16.98
C ALA A 460 -17.18 41.51 15.50
N GLU A 461 -16.55 42.35 14.69
CA GLU A 461 -16.37 42.09 13.25
C GLU A 461 -15.51 40.85 13.00
N TRP A 462 -14.45 40.66 13.78
CA TRP A 462 -13.63 39.45 13.69
C TRP A 462 -14.46 38.20 13.98
N LEU A 463 -15.21 38.18 15.09
CA LEU A 463 -16.03 37.03 15.46
C LEU A 463 -17.11 36.76 14.40
N GLU A 464 -17.79 37.81 13.93
CA GLU A 464 -18.81 37.68 12.89
C GLU A 464 -18.24 37.10 11.59
N LYS A 465 -17.04 37.52 11.18
CA LYS A 465 -16.33 36.98 10.01
C LYS A 465 -16.03 35.48 10.17
N GLN A 466 -15.52 35.06 11.33
CA GLN A 466 -15.24 33.63 11.58
C GLN A 466 -16.52 32.80 11.53
N LEU A 467 -17.60 33.29 12.15
CA LEU A 467 -18.88 32.58 12.16
C LEU A 467 -19.54 32.52 10.79
N LYS A 468 -19.43 33.56 9.96
CA LYS A 468 -19.90 33.55 8.56
C LYS A 468 -19.10 32.60 7.67
N GLY A 469 -17.85 32.32 8.02
CA GLY A 469 -17.00 31.34 7.33
C GLY A 469 -17.42 29.88 7.54
N GLU A 470 -18.11 29.58 8.65
CA GLU A 470 -18.58 28.24 9.00
C GLU A 470 -20.06 28.05 8.63
N LYS A 471 -20.29 27.32 7.53
CA LYS A 471 -21.64 27.13 6.96
C LYS A 471 -22.43 26.01 7.66
N ASP A 472 -21.76 25.06 8.28
CA ASP A 472 -22.40 23.82 8.75
C ASP A 472 -22.93 23.98 10.19
N ASN A 473 -22.13 24.55 11.09
CA ASN A 473 -22.54 24.74 12.48
C ASN A 473 -21.84 25.95 13.15
N PRO A 474 -22.25 27.19 12.85
CA PRO A 474 -21.65 28.39 13.43
C PRO A 474 -21.88 28.47 14.95
N GLY A 475 -22.94 27.87 15.49
CA GLY A 475 -23.19 27.81 16.94
C GLY A 475 -22.13 27.00 17.68
N LEU A 476 -21.75 25.85 17.13
CA LEU A 476 -20.68 25.03 17.69
C LEU A 476 -19.31 25.74 17.59
N LEU A 477 -19.04 26.46 16.49
CA LEU A 477 -17.83 27.24 16.34
C LEU A 477 -17.76 28.36 17.39
N ALA A 478 -18.85 29.12 17.55
CA ALA A 478 -18.95 30.19 18.56
C ALA A 478 -18.70 29.67 19.98
N ALA A 479 -19.21 28.48 20.32
CA ALA A 479 -19.00 27.87 21.63
C ALA A 479 -17.53 27.50 21.87
N ASN A 480 -16.86 26.91 20.87
CA ASN A 480 -15.44 26.55 20.96
C ASN A 480 -14.53 27.80 21.00
N LEU A 481 -14.78 28.79 20.14
CA LEU A 481 -14.06 30.06 20.14
C LEU A 481 -14.16 30.76 21.49
N ALA A 482 -15.34 30.79 22.10
CA ALA A 482 -15.54 31.38 23.42
C ALA A 482 -14.81 30.65 24.56
N GLN A 483 -14.56 29.35 24.41
CA GLN A 483 -13.73 28.59 25.33
C GLN A 483 -12.24 28.93 25.14
N ILE A 484 -11.77 28.96 23.89
CA ILE A 484 -10.39 29.28 23.54
C ILE A 484 -10.03 30.72 23.93
N ALA A 485 -10.94 31.67 23.69
CA ALA A 485 -10.77 33.07 24.05
C ALA A 485 -10.45 33.27 25.53
N ARG A 486 -11.10 32.51 26.43
CA ARG A 486 -10.80 32.55 27.87
C ARG A 486 -9.36 32.13 28.17
N GLY A 487 -8.84 31.13 27.45
CA GLY A 487 -7.44 30.71 27.53
C GLY A 487 -6.48 31.76 27.00
N VAL A 488 -6.79 32.38 25.86
CA VAL A 488 -6.01 33.47 25.25
C VAL A 488 -5.92 34.67 26.21
N ILE A 489 -7.05 35.10 26.78
CA ILE A 489 -7.11 36.20 27.76
C ILE A 489 -6.24 35.90 28.97
N SER A 490 -6.31 34.65 29.49
CA SER A 490 -5.50 34.25 30.64
C SER A 490 -4.00 34.36 30.38
N LYS A 491 -3.55 34.06 29.15
CA LYS A 491 -2.16 34.27 28.73
C LYS A 491 -1.82 35.76 28.57
N GLN A 492 -2.73 36.55 28.02
CA GLN A 492 -2.53 37.99 27.79
C GLN A 492 -2.44 38.80 29.10
N GLU A 493 -3.15 38.39 30.13
CA GLU A 493 -3.11 38.98 31.48
C GLU A 493 -1.87 38.53 32.28
N ALA A 494 -1.29 37.37 31.94
CA ALA A 494 -0.09 36.83 32.60
C ALA A 494 1.23 37.41 32.05
N MET A 495 1.19 38.11 30.90
CA MET A 495 2.35 38.83 30.36
C MET A 495 2.60 40.08 31.20
N LYS A 496 3.56 39.99 32.14
CA LYS A 496 4.08 41.14 32.89
C LYS A 496 5.12 41.91 32.11
#